data_AF-A5CQT5-F1
#
_entry.id   AF-A5CQT5-F1
#
_cell.length_a   1.000
_cell.length_b   1.000
_cell.length_c   1.000
_cell.angle_alpha   90.00
_cell.angle_beta   90.00
_cell.angle_gamma   90.00
#
_symmetry.space_group_name_H-M   'P 1'
#
loop_
_entity.id
_entity.type
_entity.pdbx_description
1 polymer ?
#
loop_
_entity_poly.entity_id
_entity_poly.type
_entity_poly.pdbx_seq_one_letter_code
_entity_poly.pdbx_strand_id
1 'polypeptide(L)'
;MPHDDTPFSPAMRGYNRDEVDRAVADLRRELIRSNQQGTELRAEAERLRRSEQELRDELDEVGSPTFAGLGSRLEATLRVAEEQSTRLVAQADADAGRLRRATQEETDAQRAEAEATARHLVDSARAQAAQILDAARREADDLHERADDRAEGLRSDAEREAAALLLRTRTDVADLRATAERETDAQRAEAAREVAELRARVDRETDEARRDAADLARDTVLARGALERELADARARHDESVAEERAELDRDVRETEDRLRLDEETRRIALTQLEEQTRADLDREIEQARTDWDRELQGSRDDFDRRIHAERTAFDRDVEETRAALEREIAETREALELELATARGDLARDVEEARTDLARDVAQGTERLERETRATRAQLELEAVTARAALEREIAEAEALEADRREAERLRLEREAAETRRELAAEADEARLLLSREIEQGHLDLDAEITARRDHDARDAAERQREAAERTAAYLGEAEVRLQEVTALLASTREEAEALAKESRDAARKAREDADHDARAAIADAERRARDTVSDAERRARETLADAEERLDRIRIERESVAAYLENVRGVLTQADDSSSDDDETRTAR
;
A
#
# COMPACT_ATOMS: atom_id res chain seq x y z
N MET A 1 -156.74 -5.07 -53.78
CA MET A 1 -156.25 -3.70 -53.56
C MET A 1 -156.72 -2.86 -54.74
N PRO A 2 -157.14 -1.60 -54.54
CA PRO A 2 -157.63 -0.73 -55.61
C PRO A 2 -156.49 -0.40 -56.59
N HIS A 3 -156.74 -0.55 -57.89
CA HIS A 3 -155.80 -0.18 -58.95
C HIS A 3 -155.80 1.35 -59.11
N ASP A 4 -154.67 1.99 -58.83
CA ASP A 4 -154.42 3.37 -59.26
C ASP A 4 -154.28 3.36 -60.80
N ASP A 5 -155.41 3.52 -61.49
CA ASP A 5 -155.51 3.70 -62.95
C ASP A 5 -154.97 5.08 -63.36
N THR A 6 -153.69 5.34 -63.04
CA THR A 6 -153.00 6.57 -63.44
C THR A 6 -152.48 6.38 -64.87
N PRO A 7 -153.01 7.08 -65.88
CA PRO A 7 -152.65 6.87 -67.28
C PRO A 7 -151.20 7.30 -67.57
N PHE A 8 -150.45 6.46 -68.31
CA PHE A 8 -149.05 6.70 -68.68
C PHE A 8 -148.87 7.99 -69.51
N SER A 9 -147.80 8.75 -69.26
CA SER A 9 -147.55 10.00 -69.99
C SER A 9 -147.15 9.76 -71.45
N PRO A 10 -147.68 10.48 -72.44
CA PRO A 10 -147.35 10.30 -73.86
C PRO A 10 -146.02 10.95 -74.26
N ALA A 11 -145.20 10.23 -75.04
CA ALA A 11 -143.94 10.64 -75.68
C ALA A 11 -144.08 10.62 -77.22
N MET A 12 -143.11 11.21 -77.94
CA MET A 12 -143.19 11.50 -79.39
C MET A 12 -143.58 10.33 -80.32
N ARG A 13 -143.53 9.06 -79.88
CA ARG A 13 -144.07 7.87 -80.60
C ARG A 13 -144.73 6.84 -79.67
N GLY A 14 -145.55 7.26 -78.71
CA GLY A 14 -146.35 6.35 -77.87
C GLY A 14 -146.30 6.71 -76.38
N TYR A 15 -146.46 5.74 -75.49
CA TYR A 15 -146.36 5.97 -74.04
C TYR A 15 -144.89 6.05 -73.56
N ASN A 16 -144.65 6.74 -72.44
CA ASN A 16 -143.32 6.83 -71.84
C ASN A 16 -142.82 5.44 -71.44
N ARG A 17 -141.79 4.97 -72.16
CA ARG A 17 -141.23 3.64 -72.00
C ARG A 17 -140.79 3.35 -70.56
N ASP A 18 -140.19 4.31 -69.86
CA ASP A 18 -139.69 4.09 -68.50
C ASP A 18 -140.80 3.96 -67.45
N GLU A 19 -141.97 4.57 -67.70
CA GLU A 19 -143.15 4.42 -66.85
C GLU A 19 -143.84 3.08 -67.12
N VAL A 20 -143.94 2.69 -68.39
CA VAL A 20 -144.51 1.39 -68.80
C VAL A 20 -143.61 0.23 -68.32
N ASP A 21 -142.29 0.32 -68.48
CA ASP A 21 -141.36 -0.71 -68.01
C ASP A 21 -141.43 -0.85 -66.48
N ARG A 22 -141.62 0.24 -65.74
CA ARG A 22 -141.87 0.20 -64.28
C ARG A 22 -143.19 -0.49 -63.94
N ALA A 23 -144.30 -0.12 -64.57
CA ALA A 23 -145.58 -0.75 -64.32
C ALA A 23 -145.60 -2.24 -64.71
N VAL A 24 -144.94 -2.62 -65.81
CA VAL A 24 -144.76 -4.02 -66.20
C VAL A 24 -143.88 -4.75 -65.20
N ALA A 25 -142.83 -4.12 -64.66
CA ALA A 25 -142.02 -4.70 -63.60
C ALA A 25 -142.79 -4.88 -62.29
N ASP A 26 -143.65 -3.93 -61.93
CA ASP A 26 -144.54 -4.02 -60.77
C ASP A 26 -145.59 -5.11 -60.94
N LEU A 27 -146.26 -5.18 -62.10
CA LEU A 27 -147.18 -6.27 -62.43
C LEU A 27 -146.47 -7.63 -62.44
N ARG A 28 -145.22 -7.71 -62.93
CA ARG A 28 -144.42 -8.94 -62.83
C ARG A 28 -144.10 -9.28 -61.38
N ARG A 29 -143.75 -8.31 -60.53
CA ARG A 29 -143.55 -8.53 -59.10
C ARG A 29 -144.83 -9.00 -58.41
N GLU A 30 -145.97 -8.41 -58.73
CA GLU A 30 -147.26 -8.82 -58.19
C GLU A 30 -147.69 -10.19 -58.68
N LEU A 31 -147.43 -10.52 -59.94
CA LEU A 31 -147.68 -11.86 -60.49
C LEU A 31 -146.75 -12.91 -59.87
N ILE A 32 -145.48 -12.58 -59.62
CA ILE A 32 -144.57 -13.45 -58.87
C ILE A 32 -145.08 -13.62 -57.44
N ARG A 33 -145.48 -12.54 -56.76
CA ARG A 33 -146.03 -12.59 -55.40
C ARG A 33 -147.31 -13.42 -55.33
N SER A 34 -148.21 -13.25 -56.30
CA SER A 34 -149.47 -14.00 -56.40
C SER A 34 -149.22 -15.47 -56.73
N ASN A 35 -148.25 -15.77 -57.61
CA ASN A 35 -147.83 -17.16 -57.86
C ASN A 35 -147.17 -17.78 -56.64
N GLN A 36 -146.34 -17.04 -55.90
CA GLN A 36 -145.73 -17.48 -54.64
C GLN A 36 -146.79 -17.77 -53.58
N GLN A 37 -147.75 -16.86 -53.39
CA GLN A 37 -148.92 -17.09 -52.54
C GLN A 37 -149.76 -18.27 -53.03
N GLY A 38 -149.91 -18.45 -54.35
CA GLY A 38 -150.58 -19.60 -54.94
C GLY A 38 -149.86 -20.91 -54.66
N THR A 39 -148.52 -20.93 -54.71
CA THR A 39 -147.72 -22.09 -54.34
C THR A 39 -147.73 -22.36 -52.85
N GLU A 40 -147.70 -21.33 -52.01
CA GLU A 40 -147.81 -21.43 -50.55
C GLU A 40 -149.18 -21.97 -50.15
N LEU A 41 -150.26 -21.40 -50.69
CA LEU A 41 -151.63 -21.88 -50.44
C LEU A 41 -151.86 -23.28 -51.00
N ARG A 42 -151.23 -23.67 -52.12
CA ARG A 42 -151.27 -25.06 -52.61
C ARG A 42 -150.48 -26.00 -51.70
N ALA A 43 -149.30 -25.61 -51.24
CA ALA A 43 -148.51 -26.41 -50.29
C ALA A 43 -149.24 -26.54 -48.94
N GLU A 44 -149.93 -25.49 -48.51
CA GLU A 44 -150.77 -25.48 -47.32
C GLU A 44 -152.03 -26.32 -47.53
N ALA A 45 -152.70 -26.23 -48.69
CA ALA A 45 -153.81 -27.11 -49.03
C ALA A 45 -153.39 -28.58 -49.14
N GLU A 46 -152.18 -28.87 -49.64
CA GLU A 46 -151.62 -30.23 -49.65
C GLU A 46 -151.24 -30.71 -48.25
N ARG A 47 -150.74 -29.83 -47.37
CA ARG A 47 -150.53 -30.14 -45.95
C ARG A 47 -151.85 -30.42 -45.24
N LEU A 48 -152.85 -29.56 -45.44
CA LEU A 48 -154.18 -29.71 -44.85
C LEU A 48 -154.89 -30.95 -45.39
N ARG A 49 -154.75 -31.26 -46.69
CA ARG A 49 -155.23 -32.52 -47.26
C ARG A 49 -154.49 -33.72 -46.71
N ARG A 50 -153.16 -33.65 -46.54
CA ARG A 50 -152.39 -34.71 -45.87
C ARG A 50 -152.85 -34.90 -44.43
N SER A 51 -153.07 -33.82 -43.69
CA SER A 51 -153.59 -33.87 -42.33
C SER A 51 -155.04 -34.36 -42.28
N GLU A 52 -155.90 -34.00 -43.24
CA GLU A 52 -157.27 -34.52 -43.37
C GLU A 52 -157.26 -36.01 -43.74
N GLN A 53 -156.32 -36.44 -44.58
CA GLN A 53 -156.09 -37.84 -44.93
C GLN A 53 -155.59 -38.61 -43.72
N GLU A 54 -154.57 -38.11 -43.00
CA GLU A 54 -154.04 -38.69 -41.77
C GLU A 54 -155.13 -38.77 -40.68
N LEU A 55 -155.95 -37.72 -40.50
CA LEU A 55 -157.07 -37.72 -39.56
C LEU A 55 -158.21 -38.65 -40.01
N ARG A 56 -158.43 -38.83 -41.31
CA ARG A 56 -159.38 -39.83 -41.85
C ARG A 56 -158.85 -41.25 -41.66
N ASP A 57 -157.58 -41.48 -41.93
CA ASP A 57 -156.90 -42.75 -41.73
C ASP A 57 -156.90 -43.10 -40.23
N GLU A 58 -156.69 -42.11 -39.34
CA GLU A 58 -156.80 -42.27 -37.89
C GLU A 58 -158.27 -42.50 -37.44
N LEU A 59 -159.26 -41.91 -38.10
CA LEU A 59 -160.69 -42.18 -37.86
C LEU A 59 -161.08 -43.61 -38.32
N ASP A 60 -160.53 -44.07 -39.45
CA ASP A 60 -160.71 -45.43 -39.97
C ASP A 60 -159.97 -46.45 -39.09
N GLU A 61 -158.80 -46.09 -38.53
CA GLU A 61 -158.00 -46.88 -37.58
C GLU A 61 -158.74 -47.06 -36.23
N VAL A 62 -159.55 -46.07 -35.80
CA VAL A 62 -160.45 -46.20 -34.63
C VAL A 62 -161.78 -46.90 -34.99
N GLY A 63 -162.21 -46.81 -36.25
CA GLY A 63 -163.49 -47.31 -36.75
C GLY A 63 -163.53 -48.81 -37.07
N SER A 64 -162.39 -49.51 -37.26
CA SER A 64 -162.34 -50.96 -37.54
C SER A 64 -160.97 -51.60 -37.23
N PRO A 65 -160.69 -52.02 -35.98
CA PRO A 65 -159.39 -52.58 -35.60
C PRO A 65 -159.13 -53.97 -36.22
N THR A 66 -158.02 -54.14 -36.96
CA THR A 66 -157.52 -55.47 -37.39
C THR A 66 -156.03 -55.65 -37.06
N PHE A 67 -155.66 -56.89 -36.69
CA PHE A 67 -154.40 -57.29 -36.04
C PHE A 67 -153.10 -57.01 -36.85
N ALA A 68 -153.20 -56.83 -38.17
CA ALA A 68 -152.04 -56.61 -39.05
C ALA A 68 -151.37 -55.22 -38.90
N GLY A 69 -152.11 -54.21 -38.40
CA GLY A 69 -151.59 -52.85 -38.19
C GLY A 69 -150.56 -52.75 -37.04
N LEU A 70 -150.63 -53.66 -36.06
CA LEU A 70 -149.71 -53.70 -34.92
C LEU A 70 -148.29 -54.14 -35.33
N GLY A 71 -148.15 -55.04 -36.32
CA GLY A 71 -146.83 -55.55 -36.76
C GLY A 71 -145.98 -54.52 -37.50
N SER A 72 -146.57 -53.75 -38.42
CA SER A 72 -145.84 -52.73 -39.19
C SER A 72 -145.37 -51.53 -38.36
N ARG A 73 -146.15 -51.14 -37.34
CA ARG A 73 -145.79 -50.07 -36.39
C ARG A 73 -144.64 -50.52 -35.47
N LEU A 74 -144.59 -51.80 -35.12
CA LEU A 74 -143.52 -52.42 -34.34
C LEU A 74 -142.23 -52.62 -35.14
N GLU A 75 -142.31 -52.98 -36.43
CA GLU A 75 -141.13 -53.06 -37.32
C GLU A 75 -140.51 -51.67 -37.55
N ALA A 76 -141.33 -50.64 -37.73
CA ALA A 76 -140.86 -49.27 -37.90
C ALA A 76 -140.15 -48.72 -36.64
N THR A 77 -140.66 -49.02 -35.43
CA THR A 77 -139.99 -48.63 -34.18
C THR A 77 -138.70 -49.42 -33.95
N LEU A 78 -138.67 -50.72 -34.31
CA LEU A 78 -137.47 -51.54 -34.22
C LEU A 78 -136.36 -51.05 -35.15
N ARG A 79 -136.67 -50.71 -36.40
CA ARG A 79 -135.69 -50.17 -37.35
C ARG A 79 -135.11 -48.84 -36.87
N VAL A 80 -135.96 -47.95 -36.35
CA VAL A 80 -135.52 -46.67 -35.76
C VAL A 80 -134.64 -46.93 -34.53
N ALA A 81 -135.01 -47.88 -33.67
CA ALA A 81 -134.20 -48.28 -32.51
C ALA A 81 -132.86 -48.93 -32.91
N GLU A 82 -132.82 -49.73 -33.99
CA GLU A 82 -131.60 -50.35 -34.53
C GLU A 82 -130.66 -49.33 -35.18
N GLU A 83 -131.18 -48.37 -35.95
CA GLU A 83 -130.41 -47.24 -36.48
C GLU A 83 -129.89 -46.33 -35.35
N GLN A 84 -130.74 -46.02 -34.36
CA GLN A 84 -130.35 -45.23 -33.19
C GLN A 84 -129.28 -45.95 -32.36
N SER A 85 -129.37 -47.27 -32.21
CA SER A 85 -128.37 -48.07 -31.52
C SER A 85 -127.05 -48.14 -32.29
N THR A 86 -127.09 -48.45 -33.58
CA THR A 86 -125.89 -48.49 -34.42
C THR A 86 -125.17 -47.14 -34.37
N ARG A 87 -125.92 -46.04 -34.36
CA ARG A 87 -125.38 -44.69 -34.14
C ARG A 87 -124.81 -44.51 -32.73
N LEU A 88 -125.48 -44.98 -31.68
CA LEU A 88 -124.99 -44.89 -30.30
C LEU A 88 -123.72 -45.72 -30.07
N VAL A 89 -123.66 -46.94 -30.62
CA VAL A 89 -122.50 -47.83 -30.60
C VAL A 89 -121.32 -47.20 -31.35
N ALA A 90 -121.55 -46.69 -32.57
CA ALA A 90 -120.52 -45.99 -33.33
C ALA A 90 -120.04 -44.71 -32.63
N GLN A 91 -120.94 -44.00 -31.95
CA GLN A 91 -120.59 -42.85 -31.12
C GLN A 91 -119.76 -43.26 -29.91
N ALA A 92 -120.15 -44.31 -29.19
CA ALA A 92 -119.41 -44.87 -28.06
C ALA A 92 -118.02 -45.38 -28.45
N ASP A 93 -117.87 -46.06 -29.59
CA ASP A 93 -116.57 -46.51 -30.11
C ASP A 93 -115.71 -45.31 -30.55
N ALA A 94 -116.32 -44.27 -31.14
CA ALA A 94 -115.63 -43.04 -31.48
C ALA A 94 -115.20 -42.24 -30.24
N ASP A 95 -116.02 -42.22 -29.19
CA ASP A 95 -115.72 -41.64 -27.88
C ASP A 95 -114.60 -42.41 -27.17
N ALA A 96 -114.64 -43.74 -27.19
CA ALA A 96 -113.57 -44.59 -26.67
C ALA A 96 -112.24 -44.37 -27.42
N GLY A 97 -112.29 -44.28 -28.75
CA GLY A 97 -111.13 -43.98 -29.58
C GLY A 97 -110.59 -42.56 -29.43
N ARG A 98 -111.45 -41.58 -29.11
CA ARG A 98 -111.03 -40.22 -28.72
C ARG A 98 -110.38 -40.22 -27.34
N LEU A 99 -111.00 -40.86 -26.36
CA LEU A 99 -110.50 -40.95 -24.99
C LEU A 99 -109.12 -41.61 -24.96
N ARG A 100 -108.93 -42.76 -25.62
CA ARG A 100 -107.62 -43.43 -25.71
C ARG A 100 -106.52 -42.53 -26.29
N ARG A 101 -106.81 -41.85 -27.40
CA ARG A 101 -105.83 -40.95 -28.04
C ARG A 101 -105.50 -39.75 -27.17
N ALA A 102 -106.52 -39.09 -26.62
CA ALA A 102 -106.33 -37.95 -25.75
C ALA A 102 -105.53 -38.31 -24.50
N THR A 103 -105.85 -39.44 -23.85
CA THR A 103 -105.09 -39.93 -22.69
C THR A 103 -103.66 -40.31 -23.07
N GLN A 104 -103.44 -40.98 -24.20
CA GLN A 104 -102.09 -41.32 -24.66
C GLN A 104 -101.26 -40.05 -24.91
N GLU A 105 -101.81 -39.09 -25.66
CA GLU A 105 -101.17 -37.79 -25.91
C GLU A 105 -100.87 -37.03 -24.62
N GLU A 106 -101.80 -37.02 -23.65
CA GLU A 106 -101.60 -36.39 -22.35
C GLU A 106 -100.48 -37.07 -21.55
N THR A 107 -100.47 -38.40 -21.48
CA THR A 107 -99.41 -39.13 -20.75
C THR A 107 -98.05 -39.00 -21.41
N ASP A 108 -97.98 -38.99 -22.75
CA ASP A 108 -96.74 -38.78 -23.49
C ASP A 108 -96.24 -37.34 -23.29
N ALA A 109 -97.15 -36.35 -23.28
CA ALA A 109 -96.81 -34.97 -22.96
C ALA A 109 -96.28 -34.82 -21.53
N GLN A 110 -96.95 -35.41 -20.53
CA GLN A 110 -96.51 -35.40 -19.13
C GLN A 110 -95.11 -36.04 -18.97
N ARG A 111 -94.86 -37.17 -19.65
CA ARG A 111 -93.54 -37.83 -19.65
C ARG A 111 -92.48 -36.96 -20.32
N ALA A 112 -92.77 -36.42 -21.49
CA ALA A 112 -91.83 -35.58 -22.23
C ALA A 112 -91.47 -34.30 -21.45
N GLU A 113 -92.44 -33.66 -20.80
CA GLU A 113 -92.22 -32.48 -19.94
C GLU A 113 -91.34 -32.82 -18.73
N ALA A 114 -91.64 -33.94 -18.06
CA ALA A 114 -90.85 -34.40 -16.92
C ALA A 114 -89.42 -34.76 -17.32
N GLU A 115 -89.22 -35.45 -18.45
CA GLU A 115 -87.89 -35.75 -18.99
C GLU A 115 -87.13 -34.49 -19.38
N ALA A 116 -87.79 -33.51 -20.00
CA ALA A 116 -87.17 -32.23 -20.36
C ALA A 116 -86.72 -31.46 -19.11
N THR A 117 -87.58 -31.43 -18.07
CA THR A 117 -87.27 -30.80 -16.79
C THR A 117 -86.12 -31.51 -16.08
N ALA A 118 -86.14 -32.84 -16.04
CA ALA A 118 -85.07 -33.66 -15.48
C ALA A 118 -83.72 -33.43 -16.17
N ARG A 119 -83.71 -33.41 -17.51
CA ARG A 119 -82.51 -33.10 -18.31
C ARG A 119 -81.99 -31.69 -18.01
N HIS A 120 -82.87 -30.69 -18.04
CA HIS A 120 -82.49 -29.31 -17.74
C HIS A 120 -81.89 -29.18 -16.33
N LEU A 121 -82.44 -29.88 -15.34
CA LEU A 121 -81.96 -29.85 -13.96
C LEU A 121 -80.56 -30.47 -13.83
N VAL A 122 -80.31 -31.61 -14.48
CA VAL A 122 -78.99 -32.26 -14.53
C VAL A 122 -77.98 -31.39 -15.29
N ASP A 123 -78.36 -30.83 -16.44
CA ASP A 123 -77.46 -29.99 -17.25
C ASP A 123 -77.11 -28.68 -16.52
N SER A 124 -78.07 -28.06 -15.84
CA SER A 124 -77.83 -26.89 -14.98
C SER A 124 -76.85 -27.20 -13.85
N ALA A 125 -77.03 -28.35 -13.18
CA ALA A 125 -76.13 -28.78 -12.12
C ALA A 125 -74.73 -29.12 -12.64
N ARG A 126 -74.61 -29.73 -13.83
CA ARG A 126 -73.32 -29.96 -14.49
C ARG A 126 -72.62 -28.65 -14.85
N ALA A 127 -73.35 -27.65 -15.33
CA ALA A 127 -72.80 -26.33 -15.60
C ALA A 127 -72.31 -25.64 -14.31
N GLN A 128 -73.08 -25.71 -13.22
CA GLN A 128 -72.68 -25.20 -11.91
C GLN A 128 -71.45 -25.93 -11.35
N ALA A 129 -71.42 -27.26 -11.44
CA ALA A 129 -70.26 -28.07 -11.04
C ALA A 129 -69.00 -27.68 -11.84
N ALA A 130 -69.13 -27.47 -13.15
CA ALA A 130 -68.02 -27.00 -13.98
C ALA A 130 -67.52 -25.61 -13.55
N GLN A 131 -68.42 -24.70 -13.18
CA GLN A 131 -68.07 -23.37 -12.66
C GLN A 131 -67.34 -23.45 -11.31
N ILE A 132 -67.81 -24.30 -10.38
CA ILE A 132 -67.17 -24.53 -9.08
C ILE A 132 -65.73 -25.06 -9.28
N LEU A 133 -65.58 -26.07 -10.15
CA LEU A 133 -64.28 -26.66 -10.45
C LEU A 133 -63.33 -25.66 -11.14
N ASP A 134 -63.83 -24.83 -12.06
CA ASP A 134 -63.02 -23.81 -12.73
C ASP A 134 -62.59 -22.70 -11.77
N ALA A 135 -63.49 -22.25 -10.90
CA ALA A 135 -63.19 -21.27 -9.85
C ALA A 135 -62.10 -21.79 -8.90
N ALA A 136 -62.22 -23.04 -8.42
CA ALA A 136 -61.23 -23.65 -7.54
C ALA A 136 -59.88 -23.90 -8.23
N ARG A 137 -59.87 -24.17 -9.56
CA ARG A 137 -58.63 -24.24 -10.33
C ARG A 137 -57.92 -22.89 -10.37
N ARG A 138 -58.64 -21.81 -10.71
CA ARG A 138 -58.08 -20.46 -10.72
C ARG A 138 -57.58 -20.04 -9.34
N GLU A 139 -58.35 -20.30 -8.28
CA GLU A 139 -57.93 -19.99 -6.92
C GLU A 139 -56.65 -20.76 -6.52
N ALA A 140 -56.55 -22.04 -6.89
CA ALA A 140 -55.34 -22.83 -6.68
C ALA A 140 -54.13 -22.27 -7.45
N ASP A 141 -54.33 -21.85 -8.70
CA ASP A 141 -53.27 -21.26 -9.53
C ASP A 141 -52.84 -19.90 -8.95
N ASP A 142 -53.78 -19.06 -8.52
CA ASP A 142 -53.52 -17.77 -7.84
C ASP A 142 -52.82 -17.96 -6.48
N LEU A 143 -53.09 -19.04 -5.75
CA LEU A 143 -52.38 -19.39 -4.52
C LEU A 143 -50.94 -19.82 -4.80
N HIS A 144 -50.71 -20.56 -5.88
CA HIS A 144 -49.37 -20.95 -6.31
C HIS A 144 -48.56 -19.74 -6.75
N GLU A 145 -49.10 -18.90 -7.63
CA GLU A 145 -48.41 -17.71 -8.13
C GLU A 145 -48.03 -16.77 -6.97
N ARG A 146 -48.96 -16.47 -6.06
CA ARG A 146 -48.67 -15.61 -4.89
C ARG A 146 -47.61 -16.20 -3.96
N ALA A 147 -47.56 -17.52 -3.82
CA ALA A 147 -46.56 -18.18 -2.99
C ALA A 147 -45.19 -18.20 -3.66
N ASP A 148 -45.13 -18.47 -4.96
CA ASP A 148 -43.90 -18.44 -5.74
C ASP A 148 -43.29 -17.03 -5.77
N ASP A 149 -44.11 -16.00 -6.03
CA ASP A 149 -43.69 -14.59 -5.99
C ASP A 149 -43.13 -14.19 -4.62
N ARG A 150 -43.79 -14.61 -3.54
CA ARG A 150 -43.34 -14.30 -2.18
C ARG A 150 -42.08 -15.07 -1.79
N ALA A 151 -41.96 -16.34 -2.21
CA ALA A 151 -40.75 -17.13 -2.03
C ALA A 151 -39.57 -16.54 -2.83
N GLU A 152 -39.79 -16.09 -4.06
CA GLU A 152 -38.80 -15.40 -4.87
C GLU A 152 -38.39 -14.06 -4.26
N GLY A 153 -39.36 -13.26 -3.79
CA GLY A 153 -39.12 -12.01 -3.07
C GLY A 153 -38.21 -12.22 -1.86
N LEU A 154 -38.55 -13.18 -0.98
CA LEU A 154 -37.74 -13.53 0.20
C LEU A 154 -36.31 -13.96 -0.17
N ARG A 155 -36.16 -14.83 -1.18
CA ARG A 155 -34.83 -15.25 -1.66
C ARG A 155 -34.04 -14.07 -2.21
N SER A 156 -34.67 -13.21 -3.00
CA SER A 156 -34.02 -12.05 -3.62
C SER A 156 -33.61 -11.00 -2.58
N ASP A 157 -34.44 -10.76 -1.56
CA ASP A 157 -34.10 -9.89 -0.43
C ASP A 157 -32.91 -10.46 0.36
N ALA A 158 -32.95 -11.75 0.70
CA ALA A 158 -31.87 -12.42 1.42
C ALA A 158 -30.55 -12.42 0.63
N GLU A 159 -30.60 -12.63 -0.69
CA GLU A 159 -29.43 -12.56 -1.58
C GLU A 159 -28.85 -11.15 -1.64
N ARG A 160 -29.68 -10.11 -1.70
CA ARG A 160 -29.23 -8.72 -1.65
C ARG A 160 -28.56 -8.39 -0.32
N GLU A 161 -29.16 -8.80 0.80
CA GLU A 161 -28.62 -8.57 2.13
C GLU A 161 -27.29 -9.33 2.33
N ALA A 162 -27.25 -10.60 1.92
CA ALA A 162 -26.03 -11.41 1.89
C ALA A 162 -24.93 -10.74 1.07
N ALA A 163 -25.23 -10.26 -0.13
CA ALA A 163 -24.27 -9.57 -0.99
C ALA A 163 -23.75 -8.27 -0.35
N ALA A 164 -24.62 -7.49 0.31
CA ALA A 164 -24.24 -6.27 1.01
C ALA A 164 -23.30 -6.56 2.20
N LEU A 165 -23.61 -7.60 3.00
CA LEU A 165 -22.78 -8.04 4.12
C LEU A 165 -21.42 -8.55 3.66
N LEU A 166 -21.38 -9.34 2.58
CA LEU A 166 -20.13 -9.83 1.99
C LEU A 166 -19.29 -8.71 1.40
N LEU A 167 -19.90 -7.74 0.72
CA LEU A 167 -19.18 -6.58 0.18
C LEU A 167 -18.56 -5.75 1.30
N ARG A 168 -19.32 -5.45 2.37
CA ARG A 168 -18.80 -4.74 3.55
C ARG A 168 -17.63 -5.49 4.17
N THR A 169 -17.78 -6.78 4.43
CA THR A 169 -16.72 -7.61 5.04
C THR A 169 -15.48 -7.67 4.16
N ARG A 170 -15.65 -7.74 2.83
CA ARG A 170 -14.53 -7.68 1.88
C ARG A 170 -13.79 -6.34 1.93
N THR A 171 -14.52 -5.23 2.01
CA THR A 171 -13.91 -3.89 2.14
C THR A 171 -13.18 -3.75 3.47
N ASP A 172 -13.79 -4.15 4.58
CA ASP A 172 -13.18 -4.11 5.91
C ASP A 172 -11.84 -4.90 5.92
N VAL A 173 -11.83 -6.12 5.36
CA VAL A 173 -10.62 -6.94 5.24
C VAL A 173 -9.56 -6.29 4.35
N ALA A 174 -9.97 -5.63 3.25
CA ALA A 174 -9.05 -4.93 2.36
C ALA A 174 -8.41 -3.71 3.04
N ASP A 175 -9.20 -2.91 3.76
CA ASP A 175 -8.73 -1.72 4.48
C ASP A 175 -7.78 -2.07 5.62
N LEU A 176 -8.06 -3.15 6.35
CA LEU A 176 -7.18 -3.67 7.39
C LEU A 176 -5.86 -4.16 6.82
N ARG A 177 -5.91 -4.91 5.72
CA ARG A 177 -4.70 -5.37 5.05
C ARG A 177 -3.86 -4.19 4.56
N ALA A 178 -4.48 -3.20 3.92
CA ALA A 178 -3.78 -2.02 3.44
C ALA A 178 -3.16 -1.20 4.59
N THR A 179 -3.84 -1.11 5.72
CA THR A 179 -3.33 -0.44 6.93
C THR A 179 -2.14 -1.21 7.50
N ALA A 180 -2.25 -2.53 7.65
CA ALA A 180 -1.16 -3.38 8.12
C ALA A 180 0.08 -3.30 7.21
N GLU A 181 -0.10 -3.35 5.89
CA GLU A 181 1.00 -3.20 4.92
C GLU A 181 1.71 -1.83 5.09
N ARG A 182 0.95 -0.73 5.19
CA ARG A 182 1.52 0.62 5.41
C ARG A 182 2.26 0.74 6.74
N GLU A 183 1.72 0.19 7.82
CA GLU A 183 2.37 0.19 9.13
C GLU A 183 3.70 -0.57 9.08
N THR A 184 3.74 -1.73 8.42
CA THR A 184 4.99 -2.51 8.29
C THR A 184 6.05 -1.80 7.45
N ASP A 185 5.66 -1.11 6.38
CA ASP A 185 6.60 -0.37 5.54
C ASP A 185 7.13 0.90 6.25
N ALA A 186 6.26 1.60 6.99
CA ALA A 186 6.67 2.73 7.82
C ALA A 186 7.70 2.32 8.88
N GLN A 187 7.48 1.19 9.55
CA GLN A 187 8.41 0.65 10.55
C GLN A 187 9.76 0.27 9.94
N ARG A 188 9.76 -0.39 8.77
CA ARG A 188 11.01 -0.71 8.06
C ARG A 188 11.79 0.55 7.70
N ALA A 189 11.09 1.61 7.29
CA ALA A 189 11.72 2.88 6.96
C ALA A 189 12.29 3.60 8.19
N GLU A 190 11.58 3.54 9.33
CA GLU A 190 12.05 4.09 10.61
C GLU A 190 13.31 3.37 11.11
N ALA A 191 13.28 2.04 11.20
CA ALA A 191 14.44 1.25 11.62
C ALA A 191 15.67 1.48 10.71
N ALA A 192 15.47 1.62 9.40
CA ALA A 192 16.55 1.93 8.47
C ALA A 192 17.16 3.32 8.71
N ARG A 193 16.36 4.31 9.10
CA ARG A 193 16.83 5.67 9.43
C ARG A 193 17.64 5.69 10.72
N GLU A 194 17.14 5.05 11.78
CA GLU A 194 17.83 5.03 13.08
C GLU A 194 19.21 4.36 12.97
N VAL A 195 19.32 3.23 12.25
CA VAL A 195 20.60 2.58 11.98
C VAL A 195 21.56 3.49 11.19
N ALA A 196 21.03 4.28 10.25
CA ALA A 196 21.85 5.23 9.50
C ALA A 196 22.32 6.40 10.37
N GLU A 197 21.48 6.89 11.28
CA GLU A 197 21.82 7.97 12.22
C GLU A 197 22.90 7.55 13.23
N LEU A 198 22.79 6.35 13.81
CA LEU A 198 23.80 5.80 14.72
C LEU A 198 25.16 5.66 14.03
N ARG A 199 25.18 5.12 12.80
CA ARG A 199 26.42 5.02 12.01
C ARG A 199 27.03 6.39 11.71
N ALA A 200 26.21 7.35 11.26
CA ALA A 200 26.66 8.70 10.98
C ALA A 200 27.19 9.43 12.23
N ARG A 201 26.66 9.13 13.42
CA ARG A 201 27.17 9.67 14.68
C ARG A 201 28.57 9.15 14.98
N VAL A 202 28.81 7.84 14.88
CA VAL A 202 30.15 7.28 15.15
C VAL A 202 31.16 7.66 14.08
N ASP A 203 30.77 7.72 12.82
CA ASP A 203 31.67 8.21 11.76
C ASP A 203 32.16 9.64 12.09
N ARG A 204 31.30 10.49 12.68
CA ARG A 204 31.71 11.82 13.15
C ARG A 204 32.65 11.76 14.36
N GLU A 205 32.32 10.97 15.38
CA GLU A 205 33.13 10.84 16.61
C GLU A 205 34.52 10.23 16.30
N THR A 206 34.59 9.27 15.37
CA THR A 206 35.86 8.68 14.92
C THR A 206 36.68 9.62 14.06
N ASP A 207 36.05 10.41 13.19
CA ASP A 207 36.74 11.47 12.45
C ASP A 207 37.26 12.59 13.37
N GLU A 208 36.53 12.91 14.45
CA GLU A 208 36.97 13.84 15.49
C GLU A 208 38.20 13.30 16.23
N ALA A 209 38.15 12.06 16.74
CA ALA A 209 39.29 11.41 17.39
C ALA A 209 40.53 11.32 16.47
N ARG A 210 40.33 11.08 15.16
CA ARG A 210 41.42 11.11 14.18
C ARG A 210 42.03 12.49 13.98
N ARG A 211 41.21 13.55 14.03
CA ARG A 211 41.72 14.94 13.96
C ARG A 211 42.54 15.27 15.21
N ASP A 212 42.05 14.91 16.39
CA ASP A 212 42.77 15.11 17.65
C ASP A 212 44.11 14.36 17.66
N ALA A 213 44.13 13.12 17.13
CA ALA A 213 45.36 12.36 16.95
C ALA A 213 46.37 13.09 16.04
N ALA A 214 45.88 13.67 14.94
CA ALA A 214 46.70 14.36 13.97
C ALA A 214 47.23 15.69 14.50
N ASP A 215 46.43 16.41 15.29
CA ASP A 215 46.85 17.65 15.94
C ASP A 215 47.87 17.38 17.05
N LEU A 216 47.68 16.36 17.88
CA LEU A 216 48.71 15.92 18.84
C LEU A 216 50.03 15.50 18.15
N ALA A 217 49.93 14.79 17.02
CA ALA A 217 51.10 14.43 16.23
C ALA A 217 51.81 15.67 15.64
N ARG A 218 51.06 16.74 15.30
CA ARG A 218 51.64 18.00 14.86
C ARG A 218 52.33 18.72 16.02
N ASP A 219 51.69 18.78 17.18
CA ASP A 219 52.21 19.47 18.37
C ASP A 219 53.49 18.80 18.88
N THR A 220 53.57 17.46 18.85
CA THR A 220 54.79 16.73 19.21
C THR A 220 55.95 17.03 18.25
N VAL A 221 55.68 17.16 16.94
CA VAL A 221 56.70 17.58 15.95
C VAL A 221 57.15 19.02 16.21
N LEU A 222 56.21 19.92 16.50
CA LEU A 222 56.52 21.33 16.82
C LEU A 222 57.34 21.45 18.11
N ALA A 223 56.99 20.71 19.16
CA ALA A 223 57.71 20.67 20.43
C ALA A 223 59.14 20.13 20.23
N ARG A 224 59.30 19.04 19.47
CA ARG A 224 60.62 18.52 19.11
C ARG A 224 61.45 19.55 18.32
N GLY A 225 60.83 20.22 17.36
CA GLY A 225 61.49 21.28 16.58
C GLY A 225 61.83 22.53 17.40
N ALA A 226 61.07 22.84 18.46
CA ALA A 226 61.39 23.89 19.42
C ALA A 226 62.62 23.50 20.26
N LEU A 227 62.66 22.29 20.81
CA LEU A 227 63.82 21.79 21.56
C LEU A 227 65.09 21.67 20.69
N GLU A 228 64.95 21.26 19.43
CA GLU A 228 66.07 21.24 18.49
C GLU A 228 66.66 22.64 18.26
N ARG A 229 65.80 23.67 18.19
CA ARG A 229 66.23 25.07 18.11
C ARG A 229 66.86 25.55 19.41
N GLU A 230 66.24 25.28 20.56
CA GLU A 230 66.80 25.65 21.87
C GLU A 230 68.18 25.01 22.11
N LEU A 231 68.37 23.75 21.68
CA LEU A 231 69.68 23.09 21.75
C LEU A 231 70.69 23.74 20.79
N ALA A 232 70.27 24.11 19.59
CA ALA A 232 71.13 24.83 18.65
C ALA A 232 71.55 26.20 19.21
N ASP A 233 70.61 26.94 19.80
CA ASP A 233 70.85 28.23 20.45
C ASP A 233 71.71 28.10 21.70
N ALA A 234 71.55 27.03 22.49
CA ALA A 234 72.40 26.73 23.64
C ALA A 234 73.84 26.40 23.23
N ARG A 235 74.01 25.60 22.15
CA ARG A 235 75.32 25.31 21.57
C ARG A 235 75.98 26.57 21.02
N ALA A 236 75.24 27.39 20.27
CA ALA A 236 75.75 28.65 19.73
C ALA A 236 76.20 29.60 20.85
N ARG A 237 75.42 29.73 21.93
CA ARG A 237 75.80 30.53 23.11
C ARG A 237 77.05 29.99 23.81
N HIS A 238 77.15 28.67 23.96
CA HIS A 238 78.36 28.04 24.51
C HIS A 238 79.57 28.27 23.61
N ASP A 239 79.44 28.09 22.30
CA ASP A 239 80.51 28.32 21.33
C ASP A 239 80.95 29.79 21.31
N GLU A 240 80.02 30.73 21.46
CA GLU A 240 80.29 32.17 21.62
C GLU A 240 81.06 32.47 22.92
N SER A 241 80.59 31.94 24.06
CA SER A 241 81.31 32.06 25.35
C SER A 241 82.74 31.51 25.27
N VAL A 242 82.92 30.36 24.61
CA VAL A 242 84.25 29.78 24.37
C VAL A 242 85.11 30.67 23.48
N ALA A 243 84.54 31.32 22.47
CA ALA A 243 85.26 32.25 21.61
C ALA A 243 85.66 33.52 22.37
N GLU A 244 84.81 34.03 23.26
CA GLU A 244 85.11 35.15 24.14
C GLU A 244 86.25 34.84 25.12
N GLU A 245 86.18 33.69 25.81
CA GLU A 245 87.24 33.21 26.71
C GLU A 245 88.57 33.02 25.98
N ARG A 246 88.55 32.46 24.75
CA ARG A 246 89.75 32.35 23.91
C ARG A 246 90.31 33.71 23.52
N ALA A 247 89.45 34.66 23.14
CA ALA A 247 89.88 36.01 22.78
C ALA A 247 90.43 36.78 23.99
N GLU A 248 89.95 36.51 25.20
CA GLU A 248 90.50 37.02 26.45
C GLU A 248 91.86 36.39 26.76
N LEU A 249 91.97 35.07 26.68
CA LEU A 249 93.25 34.37 26.85
C LEU A 249 94.30 34.83 25.83
N ASP A 250 93.93 35.00 24.55
CA ASP A 250 94.82 35.54 23.51
C ASP A 250 95.28 36.97 23.81
N ARG A 251 94.43 37.80 24.43
CA ARG A 251 94.80 39.14 24.88
C ARG A 251 95.78 39.06 26.04
N ASP A 252 95.50 38.23 27.04
CA ASP A 252 96.36 38.03 28.20
C ASP A 252 97.74 37.50 27.78
N VAL A 253 97.78 36.52 26.87
CA VAL A 253 99.03 36.00 26.29
C VAL A 253 99.80 37.12 25.60
N ARG A 254 99.16 37.91 24.73
CA ARG A 254 99.83 39.05 24.07
C ARG A 254 100.35 40.09 25.06
N GLU A 255 99.58 40.42 26.10
CA GLU A 255 100.02 41.34 27.16
C GLU A 255 101.25 40.78 27.90
N THR A 256 101.27 39.47 28.18
CA THR A 256 102.45 38.84 28.80
C THR A 256 103.66 38.80 27.88
N GLU A 257 103.47 38.54 26.58
CA GLU A 257 104.53 38.56 25.55
C GLU A 257 105.09 39.98 25.38
N ASP A 258 104.24 40.99 25.27
CA ASP A 258 104.66 42.39 25.17
C ASP A 258 105.42 42.84 26.44
N ARG A 259 104.98 42.40 27.63
CA ARG A 259 105.68 42.67 28.89
C ARG A 259 107.06 42.00 28.93
N LEU A 260 107.16 40.74 28.51
CA LEU A 260 108.43 40.01 28.43
C LEU A 260 109.38 40.66 27.42
N ARG A 261 108.87 41.08 26.26
CA ARG A 261 109.63 41.79 25.23
C ARG A 261 110.17 43.13 25.74
N LEU A 262 109.35 43.90 26.46
CA LEU A 262 109.78 45.17 27.05
C LEU A 262 110.87 44.96 28.12
N ASP A 263 110.76 43.90 28.93
CA ASP A 263 111.78 43.53 29.92
C ASP A 263 113.09 43.08 29.25
N GLU A 264 113.01 42.31 28.16
CA GLU A 264 114.18 41.95 27.32
C GLU A 264 114.85 43.19 26.68
N GLU A 265 114.07 44.11 26.13
CA GLU A 265 114.57 45.37 25.57
C GLU A 265 115.23 46.24 26.65
N THR A 266 114.64 46.31 27.85
CA THR A 266 115.20 47.03 29.00
C THR A 266 116.54 46.44 29.44
N ARG A 267 116.62 45.10 29.55
CA ARG A 267 117.87 44.39 29.88
C ARG A 267 118.94 44.62 28.81
N ARG A 268 118.56 44.65 27.53
CA ARG A 268 119.48 44.91 26.42
C ARG A 268 120.05 46.32 26.46
N ILE A 269 119.21 47.34 26.69
CA ILE A 269 119.66 48.73 26.84
C ILE A 269 120.63 48.85 28.03
N ALA A 270 120.30 48.24 29.17
CA ALA A 270 121.17 48.25 30.35
C ALA A 270 122.54 47.61 30.08
N LEU A 271 122.58 46.49 29.34
CA LEU A 271 123.82 45.83 28.95
C LEU A 271 124.69 46.74 28.06
N THR A 272 124.06 47.47 27.14
CA THR A 272 124.77 48.35 26.17
C THR A 272 125.38 49.56 26.89
N GLN A 273 124.66 50.12 27.87
CA GLN A 273 125.17 51.21 28.71
C GLN A 273 126.36 50.78 29.58
N LEU A 274 126.36 49.55 30.09
CA LEU A 274 127.49 49.00 30.85
C LEU A 274 128.75 48.85 29.96
N GLU A 275 128.58 48.39 28.72
CA GLU A 275 129.67 48.28 27.73
C GLU A 275 130.26 49.66 27.36
N GLU A 276 129.43 50.70 27.26
CA GLU A 276 129.91 52.07 27.02
C GLU A 276 130.64 52.67 28.23
N GLN A 277 130.13 52.44 29.45
CA GLN A 277 130.78 52.88 30.69
C GLN A 277 132.17 52.26 30.85
N THR A 278 132.29 50.95 30.65
CA THR A 278 133.58 50.24 30.74
C THR A 278 134.60 50.72 29.71
N ARG A 279 134.19 51.08 28.49
CA ARG A 279 135.07 51.71 27.49
C ARG A 279 135.55 53.10 27.92
N ALA A 280 134.64 53.93 28.42
CA ALA A 280 134.98 55.29 28.84
C ALA A 280 135.96 55.33 30.03
N ASP A 281 135.88 54.34 30.93
CA ASP A 281 136.81 54.23 32.06
C ASP A 281 138.21 53.77 31.60
N LEU A 282 138.30 52.84 30.65
CA LEU A 282 139.57 52.40 30.05
C LEU A 282 140.29 53.52 29.29
N ASP A 283 139.57 54.35 28.53
CA ASP A 283 140.16 55.48 27.81
C ASP A 283 140.78 56.52 28.77
N ARG A 284 140.20 56.71 29.97
CA ARG A 284 140.77 57.61 31.00
C ARG A 284 142.05 57.06 31.62
N GLU A 285 142.11 55.75 31.88
CA GLU A 285 143.34 55.11 32.40
C GLU A 285 144.49 55.20 31.40
N ILE A 286 144.21 55.02 30.09
CA ILE A 286 145.22 55.13 29.03
C ILE A 286 145.80 56.54 28.93
N GLU A 287 144.96 57.60 29.03
CA GLU A 287 145.49 58.97 28.98
C GLU A 287 146.25 59.39 30.24
N GLN A 288 145.84 58.91 31.42
CA GLN A 288 146.64 59.13 32.64
C GLN A 288 148.03 58.51 32.51
N ALA A 289 148.13 57.27 32.03
CA ALA A 289 149.40 56.59 31.80
C ALA A 289 150.32 57.34 30.81
N ARG A 290 149.75 57.99 29.77
CA ARG A 290 150.51 58.81 28.80
C ARG A 290 151.07 60.08 29.44
N THR A 291 150.26 60.79 30.20
CA THR A 291 150.69 62.05 30.85
C THR A 291 151.75 61.86 31.93
N ASP A 292 151.78 60.69 32.58
CA ASP A 292 152.81 60.36 33.56
C ASP A 292 154.14 60.03 32.89
N TRP A 293 154.10 59.33 31.75
CA TRP A 293 155.28 58.99 30.94
C TRP A 293 155.99 60.21 30.35
N ASP A 294 155.24 61.19 29.84
CA ASP A 294 155.82 62.43 29.30
C ASP A 294 156.56 63.23 30.39
N ARG A 295 156.08 63.17 31.63
CA ARG A 295 156.67 63.87 32.78
C ARG A 295 158.02 63.29 33.18
N GLU A 296 158.17 61.96 33.14
CA GLU A 296 159.46 61.28 33.40
C GLU A 296 160.50 61.54 32.29
N LEU A 297 160.06 61.58 31.02
CA LEU A 297 160.95 61.80 29.88
C LEU A 297 161.57 63.21 29.89
N GLN A 298 160.83 64.20 30.39
CA GLN A 298 161.26 65.59 30.49
C GLN A 298 162.25 65.81 31.64
N GLY A 299 162.06 65.11 32.77
CA GLY A 299 163.00 65.14 33.90
C GLY A 299 164.40 64.59 33.56
N SER A 300 164.48 63.55 32.72
CA SER A 300 165.77 63.01 32.27
C SER A 300 166.53 63.91 31.29
N ARG A 301 165.85 64.80 30.57
CA ARG A 301 166.48 65.70 29.59
C ARG A 301 167.16 66.90 30.25
N ASP A 302 166.52 67.50 31.26
CA ASP A 302 167.05 68.68 31.97
C ASP A 302 168.34 68.38 32.78
N ASP A 303 168.55 67.11 33.16
CA ASP A 303 169.75 66.66 33.88
C ASP A 303 170.95 66.41 32.95
N PHE A 304 170.71 66.07 31.69
CA PHE A 304 171.75 65.91 30.66
C PHE A 304 172.34 67.25 30.22
N ASP A 305 171.50 68.29 30.11
CA ASP A 305 171.93 69.62 29.66
C ASP A 305 172.83 70.35 30.68
N ARG A 306 172.68 70.08 31.98
CA ARG A 306 173.58 70.64 33.02
C ARG A 306 174.98 70.03 32.99
N ARG A 307 175.12 68.76 32.60
CA ARG A 307 176.42 68.07 32.56
C ARG A 307 177.27 68.45 31.35
N ILE A 308 176.65 68.75 30.21
CA ILE A 308 177.38 69.15 28.99
C ILE A 308 177.98 70.55 29.11
N HIS A 309 177.39 71.44 29.92
CA HIS A 309 177.84 72.82 30.00
C HIS A 309 179.07 73.04 30.90
N ALA A 310 179.33 72.15 31.86
CA ALA A 310 180.40 72.28 32.83
C ALA A 310 181.81 71.90 32.32
N GLU A 311 181.92 71.06 31.28
CA GLU A 311 183.23 70.57 30.78
C GLU A 311 183.83 71.40 29.63
N ARG A 312 183.09 72.38 29.07
CA ARG A 312 183.54 73.11 27.87
C ARG A 312 184.28 74.44 28.11
N THR A 313 184.40 74.92 29.35
CA THR A 313 185.05 76.23 29.61
C THR A 313 186.49 76.17 30.12
N ALA A 314 187.08 74.97 30.19
CA ALA A 314 188.47 74.78 30.64
C ALA A 314 189.48 74.45 29.53
N PHE A 315 189.06 74.17 28.28
CA PHE A 315 189.95 73.62 27.23
C PHE A 315 190.29 74.57 26.06
N ASP A 316 189.65 75.74 25.92
CA ASP A 316 189.87 76.64 24.77
C ASP A 316 190.51 78.00 25.16
N ARG A 317 191.64 77.97 25.88
CA ARG A 317 192.55 79.13 25.92
C ARG A 317 194.01 78.86 25.59
N ASP A 318 194.40 77.61 25.39
CA ASP A 318 195.72 77.28 24.84
C ASP A 318 195.60 76.18 23.78
N VAL A 319 195.78 76.41 22.49
CA VAL A 319 195.94 77.65 21.73
C VAL A 319 195.94 77.21 20.26
N GLU A 320 195.30 78.02 19.42
CA GLU A 320 195.40 78.04 17.97
C GLU A 320 196.79 78.52 17.48
N GLU A 321 197.88 78.02 18.05
CA GLU A 321 199.25 78.27 17.59
C GLU A 321 200.05 76.99 17.87
N THR A 322 200.37 76.10 16.94
CA THR A 322 200.44 76.04 15.47
C THR A 322 200.70 74.53 15.21
N ARG A 323 200.18 73.79 14.23
CA ARG A 323 199.92 74.04 12.81
C ARG A 323 200.97 74.88 12.09
N ALA A 324 202.20 74.40 12.08
CA ALA A 324 203.00 74.23 10.86
C ALA A 324 204.42 73.81 11.28
N ALA A 325 204.97 72.71 10.83
CA ALA A 325 204.52 71.75 9.83
C ALA A 325 205.32 70.46 10.13
N LEU A 326 205.27 69.42 9.33
CA LEU A 326 206.17 69.42 8.19
C LEU A 326 205.81 68.23 7.31
N GLU A 327 205.51 68.53 6.05
CA GLU A 327 205.83 67.61 4.96
C GLU A 327 207.27 67.15 5.16
N ARG A 328 207.42 65.86 5.44
CA ARG A 328 208.70 65.16 5.55
C ARG A 328 209.62 65.63 6.70
N GLU A 329 210.05 64.59 7.42
CA GLU A 329 211.17 64.51 8.36
C GLU A 329 210.93 64.82 9.85
N ILE A 330 210.49 63.72 10.48
CA ILE A 330 210.94 63.11 11.76
C ILE A 330 210.04 63.32 12.97
N ALA A 331 210.02 62.26 13.80
CA ALA A 331 209.59 62.15 15.18
C ALA A 331 208.14 61.63 15.35
N GLU A 332 207.99 60.32 15.39
CA GLU A 332 207.95 59.55 16.65
C GLU A 332 206.61 59.70 17.37
N THR A 333 205.79 58.66 17.19
CA THR A 333 205.00 57.96 18.22
C THR A 333 204.50 58.76 19.43
N ARG A 334 203.19 58.65 19.71
CA ARG A 334 202.64 57.81 20.79
C ARG A 334 201.16 58.16 21.01
N GLU A 335 200.23 57.20 21.04
CA GLU A 335 200.06 56.10 22.01
C GLU A 335 199.31 56.58 23.27
N ALA A 336 198.21 55.87 23.54
CA ALA A 336 197.53 55.69 24.82
C ALA A 336 196.50 56.75 25.29
N LEU A 337 195.23 56.53 24.94
CA LEU A 337 194.23 55.83 25.79
C LEU A 337 192.85 55.93 25.08
N GLU A 338 192.30 54.90 24.44
CA GLU A 338 191.83 53.61 24.99
C GLU A 338 190.76 53.73 26.10
N LEU A 339 189.54 53.30 25.71
CA LEU A 339 188.74 52.29 26.43
C LEU A 339 187.83 52.73 27.59
N GLU A 340 186.73 53.50 27.33
CA GLU A 340 185.54 53.51 28.23
C GLU A 340 184.14 53.81 27.63
N LEU A 341 183.92 54.13 26.34
CA LEU A 341 182.56 54.48 25.83
C LEU A 341 182.03 53.60 24.68
N ALA A 342 182.30 52.30 24.76
CA ALA A 342 181.77 51.29 23.84
C ALA A 342 180.70 50.36 24.48
N THR A 343 180.40 50.52 25.78
CA THR A 343 179.49 49.64 26.57
C THR A 343 178.33 50.38 27.24
N ALA A 344 177.80 51.44 26.64
CA ALA A 344 176.65 52.18 27.20
C ALA A 344 175.57 52.57 26.17
N ARG A 345 175.52 51.92 25.00
CA ARG A 345 174.46 52.15 23.98
C ARG A 345 173.82 50.88 23.41
N GLY A 346 174.18 49.70 23.92
CA GLY A 346 173.63 48.40 23.49
C GLY A 346 172.57 47.81 24.42
N ASP A 347 172.49 48.24 25.68
CA ASP A 347 171.58 47.66 26.67
C ASP A 347 170.23 48.41 26.77
N LEU A 348 170.19 49.72 26.48
CA LEU A 348 168.94 50.51 26.48
C LEU A 348 167.98 50.18 25.31
N ALA A 349 168.44 49.49 24.26
CA ALA A 349 167.59 49.05 23.15
C ALA A 349 166.96 47.65 23.39
N ARG A 350 167.54 46.84 24.31
CA ARG A 350 167.00 45.52 24.67
C ARG A 350 165.92 45.62 25.75
N ASP A 351 166.10 46.50 26.73
CA ASP A 351 165.15 46.69 27.84
C ASP A 351 163.81 47.32 27.40
N VAL A 352 163.78 48.09 26.30
CA VAL A 352 162.55 48.72 25.76
C VAL A 352 161.70 47.74 24.93
N GLU A 353 162.30 46.72 24.29
CA GLU A 353 161.54 45.69 23.57
C GLU A 353 161.01 44.60 24.51
N GLU A 354 161.80 44.20 25.51
CA GLU A 354 161.36 43.19 26.49
C GLU A 354 160.15 43.69 27.30
N ALA A 355 160.15 44.97 27.73
CA ALA A 355 159.02 45.60 28.41
C ALA A 355 157.77 45.79 27.51
N ARG A 356 157.92 45.90 26.18
CA ARG A 356 156.79 45.97 25.24
C ARG A 356 156.18 44.61 24.96
N THR A 357 157.01 43.56 24.86
CA THR A 357 156.51 42.19 24.64
C THR A 357 155.80 41.60 25.85
N ASP A 358 156.19 41.99 27.07
CA ASP A 358 155.53 41.54 28.29
C ASP A 358 154.20 42.29 28.53
N LEU A 359 154.15 43.61 28.30
CA LEU A 359 152.89 44.38 28.38
C LEU A 359 151.87 43.94 27.31
N ALA A 360 152.32 43.59 26.11
CA ALA A 360 151.45 43.04 25.07
C ALA A 360 150.88 41.65 25.44
N ARG A 361 151.65 40.84 26.18
CA ARG A 361 151.20 39.52 26.66
C ARG A 361 150.17 39.65 27.77
N ASP A 362 150.36 40.58 28.71
CA ASP A 362 149.42 40.80 29.82
C ASP A 362 148.09 41.41 29.34
N VAL A 363 148.10 42.32 28.36
CA VAL A 363 146.88 42.86 27.73
C VAL A 363 146.13 41.78 26.92
N ALA A 364 146.85 40.89 26.22
CA ALA A 364 146.25 39.77 25.50
C ALA A 364 145.62 38.73 26.45
N GLN A 365 146.27 38.44 27.59
CA GLN A 365 145.72 37.53 28.60
C GLN A 365 144.51 38.15 29.33
N GLY A 366 144.51 39.46 29.58
CA GLY A 366 143.38 40.18 30.18
C GLY A 366 142.13 40.21 29.28
N THR A 367 142.31 40.47 27.99
CA THR A 367 141.22 40.47 27.00
C THR A 367 140.63 39.07 26.79
N GLU A 368 141.45 38.03 26.71
CA GLU A 368 140.97 36.66 26.54
C GLU A 368 140.22 36.12 27.78
N ARG A 369 140.59 36.56 29.00
CA ARG A 369 139.88 36.20 30.24
C ARG A 369 138.50 36.84 30.30
N LEU A 370 138.40 38.14 30.03
CA LEU A 370 137.12 38.87 30.01
C LEU A 370 136.17 38.39 28.91
N GLU A 371 136.70 38.03 27.73
CA GLU A 371 135.87 37.43 26.68
C GLU A 371 135.28 36.07 27.08
N ARG A 372 136.05 35.23 27.80
CA ARG A 372 135.55 33.94 28.29
C ARG A 372 134.47 34.13 29.37
N GLU A 373 134.70 35.03 30.32
CA GLU A 373 133.72 35.34 31.38
C GLU A 373 132.42 35.91 30.79
N THR A 374 132.50 36.79 29.79
CA THR A 374 131.34 37.38 29.11
C THR A 374 130.57 36.36 28.26
N ARG A 375 131.27 35.41 27.60
CA ARG A 375 130.61 34.33 26.84
C ARG A 375 129.92 33.33 27.77
N ALA A 376 130.51 33.03 28.93
CA ALA A 376 129.93 32.10 29.90
C ALA A 376 128.64 32.65 30.52
N THR A 377 128.60 33.92 30.91
CA THR A 377 127.40 34.57 31.47
C THR A 377 126.28 34.69 30.45
N ARG A 378 126.58 34.99 29.18
CA ARG A 378 125.60 35.00 28.07
C ARG A 378 125.00 33.62 27.82
N ALA A 379 125.83 32.57 27.73
CA ALA A 379 125.35 31.22 27.50
C ALA A 379 124.46 30.69 28.64
N GLN A 380 124.74 31.10 29.90
CA GLN A 380 123.92 30.74 31.04
C GLN A 380 122.55 31.43 31.02
N LEU A 381 122.50 32.73 30.73
CA LEU A 381 121.22 33.47 30.63
C LEU A 381 120.34 32.99 29.45
N GLU A 382 120.95 32.62 28.32
CA GLU A 382 120.22 32.02 27.19
C GLU A 382 119.60 30.67 27.56
N LEU A 383 120.32 29.82 28.31
CA LEU A 383 119.80 28.54 28.79
C LEU A 383 118.65 28.72 29.78
N GLU A 384 118.75 29.69 30.69
CA GLU A 384 117.68 30.03 31.64
C GLU A 384 116.43 30.58 30.92
N ALA A 385 116.60 31.40 29.88
CA ALA A 385 115.48 31.90 29.08
C ALA A 385 114.78 30.80 28.27
N VAL A 386 115.54 29.87 27.68
CA VAL A 386 114.98 28.74 26.92
C VAL A 386 114.23 27.77 27.83
N THR A 387 114.78 27.47 29.00
CA THR A 387 114.12 26.55 29.95
C THR A 387 112.85 27.15 30.56
N ALA A 388 112.85 28.45 30.87
CA ALA A 388 111.66 29.16 31.34
C ALA A 388 110.55 29.22 30.26
N ARG A 389 110.91 29.47 28.99
CA ARG A 389 109.95 29.47 27.87
C ARG A 389 109.34 28.09 27.64
N ALA A 390 110.15 27.03 27.63
CA ALA A 390 109.65 25.66 27.45
C ALA A 390 108.74 25.20 28.61
N ALA A 391 108.97 25.68 29.83
CA ALA A 391 108.10 25.42 30.98
C ALA A 391 106.74 26.13 30.82
N LEU A 392 106.74 27.41 30.44
CA LEU A 392 105.51 28.18 30.19
C LEU A 392 104.70 27.63 29.00
N GLU A 393 105.34 27.25 27.90
CA GLU A 393 104.69 26.61 26.75
C GLU A 393 103.98 25.30 27.16
N ARG A 394 104.59 24.54 28.06
CA ARG A 394 103.99 23.32 28.60
C ARG A 394 102.80 23.61 29.52
N GLU A 395 102.89 24.59 30.39
CA GLU A 395 101.77 25.01 31.25
C GLU A 395 100.59 25.53 30.43
N ILE A 396 100.84 26.29 29.36
CA ILE A 396 99.82 26.76 28.41
C ILE A 396 99.16 25.56 27.72
N ALA A 397 99.96 24.61 27.19
CA ALA A 397 99.42 23.43 26.52
C ALA A 397 98.60 22.53 27.47
N GLU A 398 99.02 22.38 28.73
CA GLU A 398 98.27 21.63 29.74
C GLU A 398 96.95 22.34 30.12
N ALA A 399 96.95 23.67 30.22
CA ALA A 399 95.75 24.47 30.46
C ALA A 399 94.77 24.42 29.27
N GLU A 400 95.25 24.53 28.04
CA GLU A 400 94.44 24.43 26.82
C GLU A 400 93.78 23.05 26.67
N ALA A 401 94.50 21.98 27.01
CA ALA A 401 93.97 20.62 26.99
C ALA A 401 92.86 20.42 28.03
N LEU A 402 93.04 20.94 29.25
CA LEU A 402 92.03 20.88 30.31
C LEU A 402 90.76 21.66 29.93
N GLU A 403 90.90 22.82 29.31
CA GLU A 403 89.76 23.60 28.81
C GLU A 403 89.08 22.95 27.60
N ALA A 404 89.83 22.27 26.73
CA ALA A 404 89.25 21.47 25.66
C ALA A 404 88.41 20.31 26.20
N ASP A 405 88.91 19.59 27.21
CA ASP A 405 88.19 18.50 27.88
C ASP A 405 86.93 19.01 28.59
N ARG A 406 86.98 20.19 29.25
CA ARG A 406 85.81 20.83 29.86
C ARG A 406 84.73 21.17 28.84
N ARG A 407 85.10 21.76 27.70
CA ARG A 407 84.17 22.09 26.60
C ARG A 407 83.53 20.84 26.00
N GLU A 408 84.30 19.79 25.82
CA GLU A 408 83.77 18.52 25.33
C GLU A 408 82.81 17.88 26.34
N ALA A 409 83.12 17.93 27.64
CA ALA A 409 82.24 17.45 28.69
C ALA A 409 80.91 18.23 28.74
N GLU A 410 80.94 19.56 28.59
CA GLU A 410 79.73 20.40 28.59
C GLU A 410 78.87 20.16 27.35
N ARG A 411 79.49 20.04 26.16
CA ARG A 411 78.78 19.64 24.93
C ARG A 411 78.10 18.28 25.08
N LEU A 412 78.81 17.29 25.61
CA LEU A 412 78.28 15.95 25.85
C LEU A 412 77.15 15.95 26.89
N ARG A 413 77.23 16.83 27.90
CA ARG A 413 76.16 17.01 28.89
C ARG A 413 74.90 17.55 28.23
N LEU A 414 74.99 18.65 27.47
CA LEU A 414 73.85 19.22 26.73
C LEU A 414 73.25 18.22 25.72
N GLU A 415 74.09 17.40 25.09
CA GLU A 415 73.63 16.32 24.22
C GLU A 415 72.87 15.22 24.94
N ARG A 416 73.32 14.83 26.14
CA ARG A 416 72.64 13.82 26.96
C ARG A 416 71.31 14.33 27.47
N GLU A 417 71.26 15.57 27.98
CA GLU A 417 70.02 16.21 28.43
C GLU A 417 69.00 16.36 27.27
N ALA A 418 69.46 16.73 26.07
CA ALA A 418 68.62 16.76 24.88
C ALA A 418 68.17 15.36 24.41
N ALA A 419 69.01 14.33 24.56
CA ALA A 419 68.63 12.97 24.22
C ALA A 419 67.62 12.39 25.21
N GLU A 420 67.70 12.76 26.49
CA GLU A 420 66.77 12.36 27.54
C GLU A 420 65.39 13.01 27.35
N THR A 421 65.33 14.33 27.21
CA THR A 421 64.08 15.06 26.91
C THR A 421 63.39 14.59 25.62
N ARG A 422 64.16 14.27 24.57
CA ARG A 422 63.61 13.68 23.34
C ARG A 422 63.03 12.29 23.57
N ARG A 423 63.64 11.48 24.43
CA ARG A 423 63.12 10.14 24.78
C ARG A 423 61.86 10.24 25.61
N GLU A 424 61.82 11.17 26.56
CA GLU A 424 60.62 11.44 27.37
C GLU A 424 59.45 11.89 26.49
N LEU A 425 59.66 12.89 25.63
CA LEU A 425 58.62 13.35 24.69
C LEU A 425 58.17 12.26 23.70
N ALA A 426 59.08 11.40 23.25
CA ALA A 426 58.72 10.27 22.40
C ALA A 426 57.89 9.24 23.17
N ALA A 427 58.24 8.94 24.42
CA ALA A 427 57.49 8.03 25.27
C ALA A 427 56.09 8.57 25.60
N GLU A 428 55.98 9.86 25.94
CA GLU A 428 54.70 10.53 26.17
C GLU A 428 53.83 10.55 24.90
N ALA A 429 54.42 10.79 23.73
CA ALA A 429 53.72 10.74 22.45
C ALA A 429 53.22 9.33 22.11
N ASP A 430 54.04 8.29 22.37
CA ASP A 430 53.66 6.89 22.15
C ASP A 430 52.57 6.44 23.13
N GLU A 431 52.64 6.86 24.40
CA GLU A 431 51.61 6.60 25.40
C GLU A 431 50.28 7.26 25.03
N ALA A 432 50.31 8.54 24.65
CA ALA A 432 49.11 9.25 24.24
C ALA A 432 48.47 8.65 22.96
N ARG A 433 49.28 8.21 21.99
CA ARG A 433 48.80 7.48 20.80
C ARG A 433 48.15 6.16 21.17
N LEU A 434 48.72 5.44 22.13
CA LEU A 434 48.23 4.13 22.55
C LEU A 434 46.94 4.26 23.37
N LEU A 435 46.80 5.30 24.19
CA LEU A 435 45.56 5.65 24.87
C LEU A 435 44.47 6.02 23.87
N LEU A 436 44.75 6.91 22.91
CA LEU A 436 43.78 7.32 21.90
C LEU A 436 43.36 6.16 20.98
N SER A 437 44.29 5.28 20.61
CA SER A 437 43.96 4.05 19.87
C SER A 437 43.03 3.14 20.66
N ARG A 438 43.26 2.98 21.97
CA ARG A 438 42.39 2.20 22.85
C ARG A 438 41.01 2.84 23.00
N GLU A 439 40.92 4.16 23.10
CA GLU A 439 39.65 4.88 23.15
C GLU A 439 38.84 4.71 21.85
N ILE A 440 39.50 4.76 20.68
CA ILE A 440 38.85 4.49 19.39
C ILE A 440 38.35 3.04 19.32
N GLU A 441 39.18 2.07 19.71
CA GLU A 441 38.79 0.66 19.74
C GLU A 441 37.64 0.39 20.73
N GLN A 442 37.68 0.99 21.92
CA GLN A 442 36.61 0.92 22.90
C GLN A 442 35.32 1.55 22.36
N GLY A 443 35.40 2.73 21.74
CA GLY A 443 34.24 3.38 21.11
C GLY A 443 33.63 2.53 19.99
N HIS A 444 34.44 1.85 19.18
CA HIS A 444 33.93 0.90 18.18
C HIS A 444 33.24 -0.31 18.82
N LEU A 445 33.83 -0.89 19.87
CA LEU A 445 33.25 -2.03 20.58
C LEU A 445 31.93 -1.66 21.27
N ASP A 446 31.88 -0.48 21.90
CA ASP A 446 30.69 0.06 22.53
C ASP A 446 29.60 0.35 21.50
N LEU A 447 29.95 0.87 20.31
CA LEU A 447 29.01 1.02 19.20
C LEU A 447 28.50 -0.33 18.71
N ASP A 448 29.37 -1.30 18.47
CA ASP A 448 28.96 -2.61 17.99
C ASP A 448 28.01 -3.27 19.01
N ALA A 449 28.27 -3.08 20.30
CA ALA A 449 27.37 -3.48 21.37
C ALA A 449 26.04 -2.71 21.34
N GLU A 450 26.06 -1.38 21.16
CA GLU A 450 24.84 -0.54 21.07
C GLU A 450 24.00 -0.89 19.83
N ILE A 451 24.62 -1.03 18.65
CA ILE A 451 23.97 -1.48 17.41
C ILE A 451 23.38 -2.87 17.60
N THR A 452 24.11 -3.78 18.25
CA THR A 452 23.60 -5.14 18.50
C THR A 452 22.43 -5.12 19.48
N ALA A 453 22.55 -4.41 20.59
CA ALA A 453 21.49 -4.26 21.59
C ALA A 453 20.26 -3.57 21.00
N ARG A 454 20.44 -2.55 20.16
CA ARG A 454 19.35 -1.85 19.48
C ARG A 454 18.71 -2.73 18.42
N ARG A 455 19.49 -3.45 17.60
CA ARG A 455 18.95 -4.46 16.67
C ARG A 455 18.17 -5.55 17.40
N ASP A 456 18.65 -6.03 18.54
CA ASP A 456 17.94 -7.02 19.34
C ASP A 456 16.65 -6.45 19.94
N HIS A 457 16.66 -5.20 20.39
CA HIS A 457 15.47 -4.50 20.86
C HIS A 457 14.47 -4.30 19.72
N ASP A 458 14.90 -3.73 18.59
CA ASP A 458 14.07 -3.49 17.41
C ASP A 458 13.53 -4.81 16.85
N ALA A 459 14.32 -5.90 16.89
CA ALA A 459 13.88 -7.22 16.48
C ALA A 459 12.82 -7.80 17.44
N ARG A 460 12.96 -7.59 18.75
CA ARG A 460 11.95 -7.98 19.74
C ARG A 460 10.67 -7.16 19.58
N ASP A 461 10.78 -5.85 19.44
CA ASP A 461 9.66 -4.94 19.22
C ASP A 461 8.96 -5.26 17.89
N ALA A 462 9.71 -5.50 16.81
CA ALA A 462 9.15 -5.93 15.54
C ALA A 462 8.45 -7.29 15.65
N ALA A 463 9.03 -8.25 16.40
CA ALA A 463 8.40 -9.54 16.64
C ALA A 463 7.12 -9.44 17.48
N GLU A 464 7.11 -8.60 18.52
CA GLU A 464 5.93 -8.34 19.37
C GLU A 464 4.84 -7.65 18.56
N ARG A 465 5.16 -6.60 17.81
CA ARG A 465 4.20 -5.93 16.92
C ARG A 465 3.72 -6.84 15.79
N GLN A 466 4.58 -7.68 15.22
CA GLN A 466 4.17 -8.67 14.22
C GLN A 466 3.22 -9.70 14.84
N ARG A 467 3.45 -10.10 16.09
CA ARG A 467 2.52 -10.94 16.85
C ARG A 467 1.20 -10.22 17.08
N GLU A 468 1.20 -8.98 17.54
CA GLU A 468 -0.02 -8.18 17.72
C GLU A 468 -0.78 -7.96 16.40
N ALA A 469 -0.07 -7.72 15.29
CA ALA A 469 -0.65 -7.59 13.95
C ALA A 469 -1.24 -8.92 13.48
N ALA A 470 -0.57 -10.04 13.78
CA ALA A 470 -1.10 -11.37 13.51
C ALA A 470 -2.34 -11.68 14.37
N GLU A 471 -2.34 -11.32 15.64
CA GLU A 471 -3.49 -11.45 16.55
C GLU A 471 -4.67 -10.59 16.09
N ARG A 472 -4.42 -9.32 15.70
CA ARG A 472 -5.43 -8.45 15.08
C ARG A 472 -5.99 -9.06 13.80
N THR A 473 -5.11 -9.52 12.89
CA THR A 473 -5.52 -10.15 11.62
C THR A 473 -6.33 -11.42 11.86
N ALA A 474 -5.93 -12.24 12.83
CA ALA A 474 -6.66 -13.45 13.22
C ALA A 474 -8.03 -13.11 13.82
N ALA A 475 -8.14 -12.07 14.65
CA ALA A 475 -9.42 -11.61 15.19
C ALA A 475 -10.36 -11.16 14.06
N TYR A 476 -9.88 -10.37 13.10
CA TYR A 476 -10.69 -9.93 11.96
C TYR A 476 -11.07 -11.06 11.00
N LEU A 477 -10.18 -12.03 10.78
CA LEU A 477 -10.51 -13.24 10.03
C LEU A 477 -11.60 -14.04 10.75
N GLY A 478 -11.50 -14.18 12.07
CA GLY A 478 -12.53 -14.81 12.89
C GLY A 478 -13.87 -14.07 12.81
N GLU A 479 -13.88 -12.74 12.89
CA GLU A 479 -15.10 -11.95 12.69
C GLU A 479 -15.68 -12.11 11.27
N ALA A 480 -14.84 -12.13 10.24
CA ALA A 480 -15.26 -12.34 8.86
C ALA A 480 -15.86 -13.74 8.66
N GLU A 481 -15.28 -14.77 9.30
CA GLU A 481 -15.82 -16.13 9.32
C GLU A 481 -17.18 -16.20 10.03
N VAL A 482 -17.32 -15.53 11.18
CA VAL A 482 -18.62 -15.44 11.88
C VAL A 482 -19.66 -14.75 10.99
N ARG A 483 -19.33 -13.61 10.36
CA ARG A 483 -20.24 -12.94 9.42
C ARG A 483 -20.60 -13.81 8.22
N LEU A 484 -19.67 -14.62 7.70
CA LEU A 484 -19.95 -15.57 6.63
C LEU A 484 -20.90 -16.68 7.09
N GLN A 485 -20.73 -17.18 8.31
CA GLN A 485 -21.64 -18.14 8.92
C GLN A 485 -23.04 -17.53 9.13
N GLU A 486 -23.13 -16.27 9.58
CA GLU A 486 -24.39 -15.54 9.70
C GLU A 486 -25.11 -15.40 8.35
N VAL A 487 -24.39 -14.99 7.30
CA VAL A 487 -24.94 -14.91 5.94
C VAL A 487 -25.41 -16.27 5.44
N THR A 488 -24.63 -17.32 5.70
CA THR A 488 -24.99 -18.69 5.30
C THR A 488 -26.23 -19.18 6.04
N ALA A 489 -26.32 -18.90 7.34
CA ALA A 489 -27.48 -19.24 8.16
C ALA A 489 -28.74 -18.45 7.72
N LEU A 490 -28.60 -17.17 7.40
CA LEU A 490 -29.68 -16.35 6.86
C LEU A 490 -30.20 -16.91 5.53
N LEU A 491 -29.31 -17.23 4.59
CA LEU A 491 -29.68 -17.84 3.32
C LEU A 491 -30.30 -19.24 3.47
N ALA A 492 -29.87 -20.01 4.47
CA ALA A 492 -30.46 -21.31 4.77
C ALA A 492 -31.88 -21.16 5.36
N SER A 493 -32.04 -20.31 6.37
CA SER A 493 -33.35 -20.02 7.01
C SER A 493 -34.36 -19.51 6.00
N THR A 494 -33.97 -18.56 5.14
CA THR A 494 -34.87 -17.99 4.12
C THR A 494 -35.24 -18.99 3.03
N ARG A 495 -34.35 -19.95 2.70
CA ARG A 495 -34.69 -21.08 1.83
C ARG A 495 -35.71 -22.01 2.49
N GLU A 496 -35.52 -22.36 3.76
CA GLU A 496 -36.48 -23.18 4.50
C GLU A 496 -37.85 -22.50 4.61
N GLU A 497 -37.89 -21.18 4.87
CA GLU A 497 -39.12 -20.39 4.87
C GLU A 497 -39.81 -20.37 3.49
N ALA A 498 -39.05 -20.19 2.42
CA ALA A 498 -39.58 -20.24 1.05
C ALA A 498 -40.15 -21.62 0.68
N GLU A 499 -39.47 -22.71 1.08
CA GLU A 499 -39.95 -24.07 0.89
C GLU A 499 -41.20 -24.38 1.72
N ALA A 500 -41.26 -23.89 2.96
CA ALA A 500 -42.42 -24.00 3.82
C ALA A 500 -43.64 -23.29 3.22
N LEU A 501 -43.46 -22.06 2.70
CA LEU A 501 -44.50 -21.29 2.03
C LEU A 501 -45.02 -22.01 0.77
N ALA A 502 -44.11 -22.55 -0.05
CA ALA A 502 -44.48 -23.32 -1.23
C ALA A 502 -45.26 -24.60 -0.86
N LYS A 503 -44.89 -25.28 0.22
CA LYS A 503 -45.61 -26.45 0.72
C LYS A 503 -47.00 -26.08 1.24
N GLU A 504 -47.11 -25.03 2.06
CA GLU A 504 -48.38 -24.54 2.59
C GLU A 504 -49.35 -24.17 1.46
N SER A 505 -48.87 -23.44 0.45
CA SER A 505 -49.66 -23.10 -0.74
C SER A 505 -50.12 -24.33 -1.52
N ARG A 506 -49.25 -25.34 -1.71
CA ARG A 506 -49.64 -26.61 -2.36
C ARG A 506 -50.70 -27.38 -1.58
N ASP A 507 -50.57 -27.43 -0.25
CA ASP A 507 -51.55 -28.11 0.60
C ASP A 507 -52.89 -27.36 0.59
N ALA A 508 -52.87 -26.01 0.62
CA ALA A 508 -54.06 -25.18 0.53
C ALA A 508 -54.76 -25.31 -0.85
N ALA A 509 -54.00 -25.24 -1.94
CA ALA A 509 -54.49 -25.42 -3.31
C ALA A 509 -55.08 -26.83 -3.53
N ARG A 510 -54.44 -27.88 -2.99
CA ARG A 510 -54.97 -29.25 -3.02
C ARG A 510 -56.31 -29.31 -2.29
N LYS A 511 -56.38 -28.77 -1.07
CA LYS A 511 -57.60 -28.78 -0.27
C LYS A 511 -58.75 -28.04 -0.96
N ALA A 512 -58.50 -26.85 -1.51
CA ALA A 512 -59.50 -26.09 -2.26
C ALA A 512 -60.06 -26.89 -3.46
N ARG A 513 -59.21 -27.62 -4.18
CA ARG A 513 -59.64 -28.50 -5.28
C ARG A 513 -60.42 -29.72 -4.80
N GLU A 514 -60.03 -30.33 -3.68
CA GLU A 514 -60.73 -31.47 -3.08
C GLU A 514 -62.13 -31.06 -2.57
N ASP A 515 -62.24 -29.92 -1.88
CA ASP A 515 -63.50 -29.36 -1.39
C ASP A 515 -64.43 -29.02 -2.59
N ALA A 516 -63.90 -28.41 -3.64
CA ALA A 516 -64.66 -28.10 -4.86
C ALA A 516 -65.12 -29.35 -5.64
N ASP A 517 -64.30 -30.40 -5.71
CA ASP A 517 -64.69 -31.67 -6.33
C ASP A 517 -65.79 -32.38 -5.51
N HIS A 518 -65.71 -32.30 -4.18
CA HIS A 518 -66.77 -32.79 -3.30
C HIS A 518 -68.09 -32.06 -3.56
N ASP A 519 -68.07 -30.72 -3.57
CA ASP A 519 -69.26 -29.89 -3.78
C ASP A 519 -69.86 -30.09 -5.18
N ALA A 520 -69.02 -30.17 -6.22
CA ALA A 520 -69.44 -30.46 -7.59
C ALA A 520 -70.14 -31.82 -7.70
N ARG A 521 -69.58 -32.87 -7.09
CA ARG A 521 -70.20 -34.21 -7.06
C ARG A 521 -71.50 -34.21 -6.26
N ALA A 522 -71.55 -33.50 -5.13
CA ALA A 522 -72.75 -33.39 -4.31
C ALA A 522 -73.88 -32.69 -5.07
N ALA A 523 -73.59 -31.60 -5.80
CA ALA A 523 -74.55 -30.88 -6.61
C ALA A 523 -75.12 -31.74 -7.76
N ILE A 524 -74.26 -32.47 -8.49
CA ILE A 524 -74.71 -33.38 -9.55
C ILE A 524 -75.55 -34.52 -8.96
N ALA A 525 -75.10 -35.13 -7.86
CA ALA A 525 -75.84 -36.23 -7.24
C ALA A 525 -77.21 -35.79 -6.71
N ASP A 526 -77.33 -34.57 -6.16
CA ASP A 526 -78.60 -34.01 -5.74
C ASP A 526 -79.53 -33.73 -6.93
N ALA A 527 -78.99 -33.18 -8.01
CA ALA A 527 -79.73 -32.94 -9.23
C ALA A 527 -80.22 -34.25 -9.87
N GLU A 528 -79.38 -35.28 -9.94
CA GLU A 528 -79.77 -36.60 -10.44
C GLU A 528 -80.87 -37.25 -9.60
N ARG A 529 -80.83 -37.10 -8.27
CA ARG A 529 -81.91 -37.56 -7.38
C ARG A 529 -83.22 -36.85 -7.70
N ARG A 530 -83.23 -35.51 -7.71
CA ARG A 530 -84.43 -34.71 -8.01
C ARG A 530 -84.98 -34.97 -9.41
N ALA A 531 -84.10 -35.19 -10.39
CA ALA A 531 -84.47 -35.55 -11.75
C ALA A 531 -85.18 -36.92 -11.80
N ARG A 532 -84.66 -37.92 -11.08
CA ARG A 532 -85.32 -39.24 -10.95
C ARG A 532 -86.66 -39.13 -10.25
N ASP A 533 -86.75 -38.34 -9.18
CA ASP A 533 -88.01 -38.13 -8.45
C ASP A 533 -89.06 -37.47 -9.35
N THR A 534 -88.67 -36.47 -10.15
CA THR A 534 -89.55 -35.80 -11.11
C THR A 534 -90.10 -36.76 -12.17
N VAL A 535 -89.24 -37.60 -12.74
CA VAL A 535 -89.66 -38.62 -13.72
C VAL A 535 -90.55 -39.66 -13.06
N SER A 536 -90.20 -40.14 -11.86
CA SER A 536 -91.01 -41.12 -11.12
C SER A 536 -92.39 -40.57 -10.76
N ASP A 537 -92.48 -39.30 -10.36
CA ASP A 537 -93.77 -38.66 -10.07
C ASP A 537 -94.62 -38.48 -11.33
N ALA A 538 -94.01 -38.13 -12.46
CA ALA A 538 -94.71 -38.04 -13.74
C ALA A 538 -95.18 -39.42 -14.23
N GLU A 539 -94.35 -40.46 -14.10
CA GLU A 539 -94.76 -41.83 -14.39
C GLU A 539 -95.93 -42.28 -13.53
N ARG A 540 -95.93 -41.95 -12.23
CA ARG A 540 -97.03 -42.25 -11.32
C ARG A 540 -98.31 -41.54 -11.76
N ARG A 541 -98.26 -40.23 -12.04
CA ARG A 541 -99.41 -39.46 -12.56
C ARG A 541 -99.92 -40.02 -13.88
N ALA A 542 -99.03 -40.37 -14.80
CA ALA A 542 -99.42 -40.98 -16.08
C ALA A 542 -100.13 -42.33 -15.88
N ARG A 543 -99.69 -43.16 -14.91
CA ARG A 543 -100.38 -44.40 -14.55
C ARG A 543 -101.76 -44.14 -13.94
N GLU A 544 -101.90 -43.11 -13.10
CA GLU A 544 -103.18 -42.69 -12.52
C GLU A 544 -104.14 -42.22 -13.65
N THR A 545 -103.68 -41.39 -14.59
CA THR A 545 -104.49 -40.94 -15.74
C THR A 545 -104.90 -42.08 -16.66
N LEU A 546 -104.01 -43.06 -16.88
CA LEU A 546 -104.34 -44.27 -17.65
C LEU A 546 -105.39 -45.11 -16.93
N ALA A 547 -105.26 -45.33 -15.62
CA ALA A 547 -106.24 -46.08 -14.83
C ALA A 547 -107.62 -45.40 -14.84
N ASP A 548 -107.67 -44.07 -14.68
CA ASP A 548 -108.91 -43.29 -14.78
C ASP A 548 -109.54 -43.40 -16.17
N ALA A 549 -108.73 -43.41 -17.23
CA ALA A 549 -109.21 -43.59 -18.60
C ALA A 549 -109.70 -45.02 -18.86
N GLU A 550 -109.01 -46.03 -18.32
CA GLU A 550 -109.44 -47.43 -18.38
C GLU A 550 -110.80 -47.62 -17.70
N GLU A 551 -111.01 -47.06 -16.50
CA GLU A 551 -112.31 -47.12 -15.82
C GLU A 551 -113.43 -46.47 -16.66
N ARG A 552 -113.14 -45.32 -17.28
CA ARG A 552 -114.09 -44.65 -18.18
C ARG A 552 -114.36 -45.45 -19.45
N LEU A 553 -113.35 -46.09 -20.02
CA LEU A 553 -113.50 -46.98 -21.18
C LEU A 553 -114.34 -48.21 -20.85
N ASP A 554 -114.14 -48.81 -19.68
CA ASP A 554 -114.95 -49.91 -19.19
C ASP A 554 -116.40 -49.48 -18.98
N ARG A 555 -116.64 -48.27 -18.47
CA ARG A 555 -118.00 -47.71 -18.37
C ARG A 555 -118.66 -47.56 -19.74
N ILE A 556 -117.96 -46.97 -20.72
CA ILE A 556 -118.46 -46.84 -22.10
C ILE A 556 -118.75 -48.22 -22.71
N ARG A 557 -117.89 -49.21 -22.42
CA ARG A 557 -118.08 -50.59 -22.88
C ARG A 557 -119.31 -51.24 -22.25
N ILE A 558 -119.51 -51.10 -20.94
CA ILE A 558 -120.68 -51.61 -20.23
C ILE A 558 -121.96 -50.94 -20.74
N GLU A 559 -121.94 -49.61 -20.95
CA GLU A 559 -123.06 -48.86 -21.54
C GLU A 559 -123.39 -49.40 -22.94
N ARG A 560 -122.38 -49.60 -23.79
CA ARG A 560 -122.53 -50.19 -25.13
C ARG A 560 -123.13 -51.61 -25.08
N GLU A 561 -122.60 -52.47 -24.21
CA GLU A 561 -123.09 -53.85 -24.03
C GLU A 561 -124.52 -53.87 -23.47
N SER A 562 -124.87 -52.95 -22.56
CA SER A 562 -126.23 -52.80 -22.03
C SER A 562 -127.23 -52.36 -23.09
N VAL A 563 -126.83 -51.45 -23.98
CA VAL A 563 -127.65 -50.98 -25.11
C VAL A 563 -127.83 -52.10 -26.13
N ALA A 564 -126.77 -52.86 -26.43
CA ALA A 564 -126.85 -54.02 -27.30
C ALA A 564 -127.77 -55.12 -26.72
N ALA A 565 -127.63 -55.44 -25.42
CA ALA A 565 -128.46 -56.43 -24.73
C ALA A 565 -129.92 -55.99 -24.56
N TYR A 566 -130.18 -54.69 -24.38
CA TYR A 566 -131.54 -54.15 -24.36
C TYR A 566 -132.24 -54.37 -25.70
N LEU A 567 -131.55 -54.16 -26.82
CA LEU A 567 -132.11 -54.38 -28.14
C LEU A 567 -132.27 -55.85 -28.48
N GLU A 568 -131.34 -56.70 -28.04
CA GLU A 568 -131.47 -58.14 -28.18
C GLU A 568 -132.66 -58.67 -27.39
N ASN A 569 -132.89 -58.17 -26.16
CA ASN A 569 -134.10 -58.48 -25.39
C ASN A 569 -135.38 -57.96 -26.06
N VAL A 570 -135.37 -56.72 -26.57
CA VAL A 570 -136.53 -56.16 -27.29
C VAL A 570 -136.81 -56.96 -28.57
N ARG A 571 -135.78 -57.42 -29.28
CA ARG A 571 -135.91 -58.31 -30.45
C ARG A 571 -136.43 -59.70 -30.07
N GLY A 572 -135.93 -60.28 -28.99
CA GLY A 572 -136.33 -61.59 -28.47
C GLY A 572 -137.77 -61.65 -27.94
N VAL A 573 -138.19 -60.62 -27.20
CA VAL A 573 -139.58 -60.50 -26.71
C VAL A 573 -140.57 -60.38 -27.88
N LEU A 574 -140.15 -59.77 -29.00
CA LEU A 574 -141.00 -59.62 -30.17
C LEU A 574 -141.08 -60.87 -31.03
N THR A 575 -139.99 -61.61 -31.20
CA THR A 575 -140.06 -62.95 -31.83
C THR A 575 -140.94 -63.90 -31.04
N GLN A 576 -140.95 -63.79 -29.70
CA GLN A 576 -141.77 -64.64 -28.84
C GLN A 576 -143.25 -64.22 -28.83
N ALA A 577 -143.53 -62.93 -29.05
CA ALA A 577 -144.88 -62.43 -29.28
C ALA A 577 -145.43 -62.86 -30.66
N ASP A 578 -144.58 -62.90 -31.69
CA ASP A 578 -144.93 -63.35 -33.05
C ASP A 578 -145.26 -64.87 -33.06
N ASP A 579 -144.39 -65.71 -32.46
CA ASP A 579 -144.61 -67.16 -32.33
C ASP A 579 -145.86 -67.50 -31.50
N SER A 580 -146.16 -66.73 -30.44
CA SER A 580 -147.37 -66.94 -29.64
C SER A 580 -148.67 -66.53 -30.35
N SER A 581 -148.59 -65.69 -31.38
CA SER A 581 -149.73 -65.24 -32.16
C SER A 581 -150.01 -66.15 -33.38
N SER A 582 -149.01 -66.87 -33.87
CA SER A 582 -149.20 -67.92 -34.89
C SER A 582 -149.88 -69.18 -34.35
N ASP A 583 -149.79 -69.46 -33.04
CA ASP A 583 -150.43 -70.63 -32.41
C ASP A 583 -151.94 -70.42 -32.14
N ASP A 584 -152.42 -69.18 -32.09
CA ASP A 584 -153.84 -68.83 -31.84
C ASP A 584 -154.70 -68.73 -33.12
N ASP A 585 -154.10 -68.77 -34.32
CA ASP A 585 -154.82 -68.70 -35.61
C ASP A 585 -155.12 -70.10 -36.22
N GLU A 586 -154.48 -71.18 -35.75
CA GLU A 586 -154.78 -72.56 -36.18
C GLU A 586 -155.99 -73.20 -35.46
N THR A 587 -156.54 -72.58 -34.41
CA THR A 587 -157.66 -73.18 -33.64
C THR A 587 -159.07 -72.67 -33.99
N ARG A 588 -159.24 -71.80 -35.00
CA ARG A 588 -160.55 -71.21 -35.36
C ARG A 588 -161.16 -71.63 -36.72
N THR A 589 -160.67 -72.68 -37.37
CA THR A 589 -161.30 -73.28 -38.57
C THR A 589 -161.40 -74.81 -38.56
N ALA A 590 -161.77 -75.44 -37.43
CA ALA A 590 -162.44 -76.75 -37.42
C ALA A 590 -163.09 -77.08 -36.06
N ARG A 591 -164.44 -77.18 -36.07
CA ARG A 591 -165.33 -77.74 -35.02
C ARG A 591 -165.56 -76.96 -33.72
#